data_AF-A0A3E2NT31-F1
#
_entry.id   AF-A0A3E2NT31-F1
#
_cell.length_a   1.000
_cell.length_b   1.000
_cell.length_c   1.000
_cell.angle_alpha   90.00
_cell.angle_beta   90.00
_cell.angle_gamma   90.00
#
_symmetry.space_group_name_H-M   'P 1'
#
loop_
_entity.id
_entity.type
_entity.pdbx_description
1 polymer ?
#
loop_
_entity_poly.entity_id
_entity_poly.type
_entity_poly.pdbx_seq_one_letter_code
_entity_poly.pdbx_strand_id
1 'polypeptide(L)'
;MDIVYISNQVKYDVLSVSGQSAARAYNLMTNTPLYAIGYDNNDELCRTLEVKLRLIAEEYQTGKDIMPGAVSKDLTVRQCIQLVIL
;
A
#
# COMPACT_ATOMS: atom_id res chain seq x y z
N MET A 1 4.14 9.83 -16.11
CA MET A 1 3.26 9.37 -15.02
C MET A 1 4.03 9.58 -13.72
N ASP A 2 3.49 10.33 -12.77
CA ASP A 2 4.23 10.77 -11.58
C ASP A 2 4.38 9.62 -10.56
N ILE A 3 5.36 8.74 -10.79
CA ILE A 3 5.71 7.59 -9.93
C ILE A 3 5.87 8.03 -8.46
N VAL A 4 6.37 9.24 -8.23
CA VAL A 4 6.53 9.83 -6.91
C VAL A 4 5.17 10.05 -6.23
N TYR A 5 4.19 10.53 -6.98
CA TYR A 5 2.84 10.78 -6.45
C TYR A 5 2.13 9.48 -6.09
N ILE A 6 2.16 8.48 -6.98
CA ILE A 6 1.57 7.16 -6.72
C ILE A 6 2.26 6.49 -5.52
N SER A 7 3.59 6.57 -5.43
CA SER A 7 4.34 6.03 -4.29
C SER A 7 3.93 6.68 -2.97
N ASN A 8 3.73 8.00 -2.97
CA ASN A 8 3.28 8.72 -1.78
C ASN A 8 1.83 8.38 -1.40
N GLN A 9 0.95 8.19 -2.39
CA GLN A 9 -0.43 7.76 -2.16
C GLN A 9 -0.49 6.36 -1.55
N VAL A 10 0.31 5.41 -2.06
CA VAL A 10 0.42 4.06 -1.48
C VAL A 10 0.91 4.12 -0.03
N LYS A 11 1.94 4.93 0.26
CA LYS A 11 2.42 5.12 1.64
C LYS A 11 1.35 5.70 2.55
N TYR A 12 0.53 6.63 2.03
CA TYR A 12 -0.57 7.23 2.77
C TYR A 12 -1.62 6.17 3.11
N ASP A 13 -2.04 5.37 2.14
CA ASP A 13 -3.05 4.34 2.34
C ASP A 13 -2.57 3.23 3.28
N VAL A 14 -1.30 2.83 3.20
CA VAL A 14 -0.71 1.87 4.15
C VAL A 14 -0.89 2.34 5.59
N LEU A 15 -0.56 3.61 5.88
CA LEU A 15 -0.69 4.18 7.21
C LEU A 15 -2.16 4.37 7.61
N SER A 16 -2.97 4.91 6.70
CA SER A 16 -4.39 5.19 6.92
C SER A 16 -5.17 3.92 7.29
N VAL A 17 -4.97 2.84 6.53
CA VAL A 17 -5.62 1.54 6.78
C VAL A 17 -5.18 0.95 8.11
N SER A 18 -3.90 1.08 8.49
CA SER A 18 -3.42 0.63 9.80
C SER A 18 -3.84 1.51 10.98
N GLY A 19 -4.62 2.57 10.76
CA GLY A 19 -5.01 3.53 11.79
C GLY A 19 -3.86 4.42 12.30
N GLN A 20 -2.71 4.42 11.60
CA GLN A 20 -1.57 5.26 11.94
C GLN A 20 -1.71 6.66 11.33
N SER A 21 -0.96 7.61 11.88
CA SER A 21 -0.94 8.98 11.36
C SER A 21 -0.31 9.02 9.96
N ALA A 22 -1.14 9.26 8.95
CA ALA A 22 -0.70 9.41 7.56
C ALA A 22 -0.20 10.83 7.22
N ALA A 23 -0.15 11.74 8.20
CA ALA A 23 0.24 13.14 8.00
C ALA A 23 1.66 13.34 7.43
N ARG A 24 2.54 12.34 7.57
CA ARG A 24 3.90 12.34 7.03
C ARG A 24 4.20 11.05 6.26
N ALA A 25 3.24 10.56 5.48
CA ALA A 25 3.38 9.33 4.71
C ALA A 25 4.64 9.28 3.83
N TYR A 26 5.11 10.40 3.29
CA TYR A 26 6.34 10.48 2.49
C TYR A 26 7.59 9.99 3.25
N ASN A 27 7.62 10.12 4.59
CA ASN A 27 8.71 9.65 5.45
C ASN A 27 8.69 8.14 5.71
N LEU A 28 7.60 7.45 5.36
CA LEU A 28 7.53 6.00 5.51
C LEU A 28 8.61 5.35 4.63
N MET A 29 9.49 4.59 5.28
CA MET A 29 10.57 3.91 4.58
C MET A 29 9.99 2.77 3.73
N THR A 30 10.50 2.64 2.50
CA THR A 30 9.95 1.65 1.57
C THR A 30 10.30 0.21 1.96
N ASN A 31 11.34 0.00 2.77
CA ASN A 31 11.71 -1.32 3.30
C ASN A 31 10.95 -1.69 4.58
N THR A 32 10.07 -0.82 5.11
CA THR A 32 9.29 -1.16 6.30
C THR A 32 8.34 -2.32 5.96
N PRO A 33 8.39 -3.42 6.71
CA PRO A 33 7.44 -4.51 6.55
C PRO A 33 6.07 -4.15 7.13
N LEU A 34 4.99 -4.60 6.51
CA LEU A 34 3.62 -4.25 6.91
C LEU A 34 3.29 -4.74 8.33
N TYR A 35 3.79 -5.91 8.74
CA TYR A 35 3.62 -6.41 10.10
C TYR A 35 4.12 -5.40 11.16
N ALA A 36 5.18 -4.64 10.88
CA ALA A 36 5.73 -3.64 11.80
C ALA A 36 4.87 -2.37 11.90
N ILE A 37 3.84 -2.26 11.05
CA ILE A 37 2.93 -1.12 10.94
C ILE A 37 1.51 -1.53 11.39
N GLY A 38 1.33 -2.73 11.95
CA GLY A 38 0.05 -3.18 12.52
C GLY A 38 -0.79 -4.10 11.63
N TYR A 39 -0.23 -4.59 10.51
CA TYR A 39 -0.88 -5.62 9.68
C TYR A 39 -0.63 -7.06 10.20
N ASP A 40 0.13 -7.23 11.28
CA ASP A 40 0.61 -8.53 11.77
C ASP A 40 -0.50 -9.50 12.20
N ASN A 41 -1.58 -8.96 12.77
CA ASN A 41 -2.67 -9.69 13.40
C ASN A 41 -4.01 -9.50 12.70
N ASN A 42 -4.04 -8.85 11.52
CA ASN A 42 -5.30 -8.52 10.89
C ASN A 42 -5.27 -8.65 9.35
N ASP A 43 -5.72 -9.81 8.88
CA ASP A 43 -5.88 -10.09 7.44
C ASP A 43 -6.88 -9.16 6.77
N GLU A 44 -7.86 -8.61 7.51
CA GLU A 44 -8.83 -7.63 7.03
C GLU A 44 -8.15 -6.31 6.63
N LEU A 45 -7.09 -5.91 7.34
CA LEU A 45 -6.29 -4.75 6.94
C LEU A 45 -5.58 -5.00 5.60
N CYS A 46 -5.05 -6.20 5.40
CA CYS A 46 -4.47 -6.58 4.10
C CYS A 46 -5.54 -6.53 3.00
N ARG A 47 -6.75 -7.05 3.23
CA ARG A 47 -7.86 -6.98 2.27
C ARG A 47 -8.26 -5.53 1.96
N THR A 48 -8.31 -4.69 3.00
CA THR A 48 -8.67 -3.28 2.86
C THR A 48 -7.60 -2.52 2.06
N LEU A 49 -6.33 -2.81 2.32
CA LEU A 49 -5.22 -2.24 1.56
C LEU A 49 -5.27 -2.69 0.09
N GLU A 50 -5.58 -3.95 -0.21
CA GLU A 50 -5.76 -4.42 -1.60
C GLU A 50 -6.82 -3.62 -2.35
N VAL A 51 -7.97 -3.35 -1.73
CA VAL A 51 -9.03 -2.52 -2.32
C VAL A 51 -8.52 -1.12 -2.61
N LYS A 52 -7.80 -0.50 -1.66
CA LYS A 52 -7.20 0.83 -1.85
C LYS A 52 -6.18 0.85 -2.98
N LEU A 53 -5.26 -0.11 -3.02
CA LEU A 53 -4.26 -0.21 -4.07
C LEU A 53 -4.91 -0.41 -5.45
N ARG A 54 -6.00 -1.19 -5.53
CA ARG A 54 -6.75 -1.37 -6.78
C ARG A 54 -7.37 -0.07 -7.26
N LEU A 55 -7.99 0.71 -6.36
CA LEU A 55 -8.53 2.02 -6.69
C LEU A 55 -7.45 2.98 -7.20
N ILE A 56 -6.27 3.00 -6.57
CA ILE A 56 -5.12 3.76 -7.06
C ILE A 56 -4.73 3.28 -8.47
N ALA A 57 -4.58 1.97 -8.66
CA ALA A 57 -4.16 1.39 -9.94
C ALA A 57 -5.13 1.77 -11.08
N GLU A 58 -6.44 1.79 -10.80
CA GLU A 58 -7.51 2.24 -11.70
C GLU A 58 -7.47 3.75 -11.96
N GLU A 59 -7.41 4.57 -10.89
CA GLU A 59 -7.39 6.03 -10.97
C GLU A 59 -6.23 6.55 -11.82
N TYR A 60 -5.04 5.96 -11.64
CA TYR A 60 -3.86 6.35 -12.39
C TYR A 60 -3.70 5.56 -13.70
N GLN A 61 -4.59 4.63 -14.04
CA GLN A 61 -4.53 3.84 -15.28
C GLN A 61 -3.21 3.08 -15.46
N THR A 62 -2.71 2.50 -14.36
CA THR A 62 -1.43 1.78 -14.32
C THR A 62 -1.44 0.45 -15.10
N GLY A 63 -2.63 -0.09 -15.41
CA GLY A 63 -2.81 -1.40 -16.03
C GLY A 63 -2.54 -2.57 -15.08
N LYS A 64 -2.40 -2.33 -13.77
CA LYS A 64 -2.23 -3.38 -12.76
C LYS A 64 -3.55 -3.90 -12.25
N ASP A 65 -3.64 -5.23 -12.15
CA ASP A 65 -4.76 -5.92 -11.54
C ASP A 65 -4.31 -6.53 -10.21
N ILE A 66 -4.85 -5.98 -9.12
CA ILE A 66 -4.49 -6.36 -7.76
C ILE A 66 -5.55 -7.31 -7.23
N MET A 67 -5.25 -8.61 -7.30
CA MET A 67 -6.16 -9.66 -6.88
C MET A 67 -6.27 -9.77 -5.35
N PRO A 68 -7.40 -10.26 -4.82
CA PRO A 68 -7.47 -10.68 -3.43
C PRO A 68 -6.39 -11.73 -3.14
N GLY A 69 -5.46 -11.41 -2.26
CA GLY A 69 -4.35 -12.26 -1.84
C GLY A 69 -3.01 -11.65 -2.17
N ALA A 70 -3.00 -10.61 -3.01
CA ALA A 70 -1.79 -9.93 -3.45
C ALA A 70 -1.05 -9.23 -2.30
N VAL A 71 -1.74 -8.82 -1.24
CA VAL A 71 -1.12 -8.21 -0.05
C VAL A 71 -1.12 -9.20 1.11
N SER A 72 0.05 -9.35 1.72
CA SER A 72 0.26 -10.07 2.98
C SER A 72 1.07 -9.21 3.95
N LYS A 73 0.97 -9.53 5.25
CA LYS A 73 1.72 -8.86 6.32
C LYS A 73 3.24 -8.90 6.17
N ASP A 74 3.75 -9.89 5.41
CA ASP A 74 5.18 -10.09 5.17
C ASP A 74 5.70 -9.19 4.04
N LEU A 75 4.81 -8.52 3.30
CA LEU A 75 5.23 -7.54 2.31
C LEU A 75 5.82 -6.30 2.97
N THR A 76 6.67 -5.63 2.21
CA THR A 76 7.16 -4.30 2.49
C THR A 76 6.34 -3.25 1.76
N VAL A 77 6.40 -2.01 2.24
CA VAL A 77 5.80 -0.85 1.56
C VAL A 77 6.27 -0.74 0.09
N ARG A 78 7.53 -1.09 -0.20
CA ARG A 78 8.08 -1.15 -1.56
C ARG A 78 7.31 -2.14 -2.42
N GLN A 79 7.04 -3.34 -1.90
CA GLN A 79 6.30 -4.36 -2.65
C GLN A 79 4.86 -3.92 -2.89
N CYS A 80 4.21 -3.24 -1.94
CA CYS A 80 2.89 -2.64 -2.17
C CYS A 80 2.91 -1.59 -3.30
N ILE A 81 3.96 -0.75 -3.34
CA ILE A 81 4.14 0.21 -4.44
C ILE A 81 4.32 -0.55 -5.76
N GLN A 82 5.16 -1.59 -5.79
CA GLN A 82 5.40 -2.39 -6.99
C GLN A 82 4.13 -3.02 -7.54
N LEU A 83 3.21 -3.49 -6.69
CA LEU A 83 1.91 -4.01 -7.14
C LEU A 83 1.09 -3.00 -7.96
N VAL A 84 1.30 -1.70 -7.76
CA VAL A 84 0.56 -0.63 -8.42
C VAL A 84 1.29 -0.09 -9.65
N ILE A 85 2.62 -0.01 -9.66
CA ILE A 85 3.37 0.67 -10.73
C ILE A 85 4.33 -0.22 -11.54
N LEU A 86 4.65 -1.45 -11.08
CA LEU A 86 5.70 -2.28 -11.69
C LEU A 86 5.25 -3.68 -12.08
#